data_AF-A0A6B9HCB9-F1
#
_entry.id   AF-A0A6B9HCB9-F1
#
_cell.length_a   1.000
_cell.length_b   1.000
_cell.length_c   1.000
_cell.angle_alpha   90.00
_cell.angle_beta   90.00
_cell.angle_gamma   90.00
#
_symmetry.space_group_name_H-M   'P 1'
#
loop_
_entity.id
_entity.type
_entity.pdbx_description
1 polymer ?
#
loop_
_entity_poly.entity_id
_entity_poly.type
_entity_poly.pdbx_seq_one_letter_code
_entity_poly.pdbx_strand_id
1 'polypeptide(L)'
;VEASQALQKKTEAQQEEHAQQAIKENAKKLFNDPASPVAGNPHGNVTLVEFFDYQCGHCKAMNSVIQAIVKQNKNLRVVFKELPIFGGQSQYAAKVSLAAAKQGKYYAFHDALLS
;
A
#
# COMPACT_ATOMS: atom_id res chain seq x y z
N VAL A 1 6.60 -32.38 -17.42
CA VAL A 1 7.10 -31.12 -16.82
C VAL A 1 6.73 -29.91 -17.67
N GLU A 2 6.94 -29.92 -18.98
CA GLU A 2 6.59 -28.81 -19.89
C GLU A 2 5.11 -28.39 -19.87
N ALA A 3 4.17 -29.34 -19.88
CA ALA A 3 2.74 -29.02 -19.82
C ALA A 3 2.34 -28.30 -18.52
N SER A 4 2.98 -28.62 -17.40
CA SER A 4 2.74 -27.94 -16.10
C SER A 4 3.30 -26.52 -16.12
N GLN A 5 4.50 -26.33 -16.67
CA GLN A 5 5.11 -25.01 -16.81
C GLN A 5 4.33 -24.10 -17.77
N ALA A 6 3.83 -24.64 -18.88
CA ALA A 6 3.00 -23.90 -19.83
C ALA A 6 1.66 -23.49 -19.20
N LEU A 7 1.04 -24.38 -18.41
CA LEU A 7 -0.18 -24.06 -17.67
C LEU A 7 0.07 -22.98 -16.61
N GLN A 8 1.17 -23.09 -15.85
CA GLN A 8 1.52 -22.10 -14.84
C GLN A 8 1.77 -20.71 -15.45
N LYS A 9 2.53 -20.62 -16.54
CA LYS A 9 2.74 -19.37 -17.28
C LYS A 9 1.42 -18.75 -17.79
N LYS A 10 0.50 -19.59 -18.28
CA LYS A 10 -0.82 -19.12 -18.72
C LYS A 10 -1.62 -18.56 -17.56
N THR A 11 -1.63 -19.24 -16.41
CA THR A 11 -2.30 -18.77 -15.20
C THR A 11 -1.71 -17.46 -14.70
N GLU A 12 -0.38 -17.32 -14.68
CA GLU A 12 0.32 -16.08 -14.29
C GLU A 12 -0.05 -14.91 -15.22
N ALA A 13 -0.03 -15.13 -16.53
CA ALA A 13 -0.45 -14.10 -17.50
C ALA A 13 -1.92 -13.69 -17.34
N GLN A 14 -2.81 -14.67 -17.10
CA GLN A 14 -4.23 -14.40 -16.83
C GLN A 14 -4.42 -13.62 -15.52
N GLN A 15 -3.66 -13.95 -14.47
CA GLN A 15 -3.68 -13.22 -13.21
C GLN A 15 -3.18 -11.77 -13.38
N GLU A 16 -2.14 -11.57 -14.18
CA GLU A 16 -1.62 -10.23 -14.48
C GLU A 16 -2.65 -9.39 -15.26
N GLU A 17 -3.27 -9.96 -16.29
CA GLU A 17 -4.33 -9.29 -17.06
C GLU A 17 -5.51 -8.90 -16.15
N HIS A 18 -5.96 -9.82 -15.29
CA HIS A 18 -7.01 -9.55 -14.32
C HIS A 18 -6.61 -8.46 -13.31
N ALA A 19 -5.36 -8.48 -12.83
CA ALA A 19 -4.86 -7.46 -11.92
C ALA A 19 -4.79 -6.08 -12.60
N GLN A 20 -4.29 -6.00 -13.83
CA GLN A 20 -4.25 -4.76 -14.61
C GLN A 20 -5.66 -4.23 -14.84
N GLN A 21 -6.61 -5.10 -15.16
CA GLN A 21 -8.01 -4.71 -15.34
C GLN A 21 -8.62 -4.19 -14.04
N ALA A 22 -8.43 -4.89 -12.92
CA ALA A 22 -8.90 -4.44 -11.61
C ALA A 22 -8.30 -3.09 -11.20
N ILE A 23 -7.02 -2.85 -11.51
CA ILE A 23 -6.36 -1.56 -11.26
C ILE A 23 -7.00 -0.46 -12.10
N LYS A 24 -7.24 -0.70 -13.41
CA LYS A 24 -7.90 0.27 -14.28
C LYS A 24 -9.30 0.63 -13.79
N GLU A 25 -10.10 -0.37 -13.44
CA GLU A 25 -11.47 -0.20 -12.94
C GLU A 25 -11.52 0.56 -11.61
N ASN A 26 -10.51 0.36 -10.76
CA ASN A 26 -10.45 0.95 -9.42
C ASN A 26 -9.49 2.15 -9.33
N ALA A 27 -8.94 2.64 -10.44
CA ALA A 27 -7.88 3.64 -10.47
C ALA A 27 -8.19 4.88 -9.61
N LYS A 28 -9.42 5.41 -9.70
CA LYS A 28 -9.83 6.56 -8.88
C LYS A 28 -9.77 6.26 -7.38
N LYS A 29 -10.24 5.08 -6.96
CA LYS A 29 -10.22 4.65 -5.56
C LYS A 29 -8.79 4.35 -5.10
N LEU A 30 -7.96 3.76 -5.95
CA LEU A 30 -6.58 3.41 -5.61
C LEU A 30 -5.71 4.66 -5.47
N PHE A 31 -5.78 5.58 -6.42
CA PHE A 31 -4.82 6.66 -6.55
C PHE A 31 -5.30 8.00 -6.00
N ASN A 32 -6.60 8.29 -6.04
CA ASN A 32 -7.16 9.64 -5.85
C ASN A 32 -8.29 9.68 -4.80
N ASP A 33 -8.32 8.73 -3.88
CA ASP A 33 -9.25 8.74 -2.76
C ASP A 33 -8.82 9.78 -1.71
N PRO A 34 -9.61 10.83 -1.43
CA PRO A 34 -9.26 11.87 -0.46
C PRO A 34 -9.11 11.35 0.97
N ALA A 35 -9.68 10.19 1.29
CA ALA A 35 -9.53 9.56 2.60
C ALA A 35 -8.21 8.80 2.77
N SER A 36 -7.43 8.64 1.70
CA SER A 36 -6.16 7.90 1.71
C SER A 36 -4.99 8.84 1.95
N PRO A 37 -4.23 8.62 3.04
CA PRO A 37 -3.05 9.41 3.33
C PRO A 37 -1.93 9.18 2.31
N VAL A 38 -1.10 10.20 2.13
CA VAL A 38 0.00 10.21 1.14
C VAL A 38 1.31 10.57 1.82
N ALA A 39 2.40 9.91 1.42
CA ALA A 39 3.78 10.28 1.76
C ALA A 39 4.67 10.37 0.50
N GLY A 40 5.92 10.77 0.70
CA GLY A 40 6.86 11.09 -0.38
C GLY A 40 6.49 12.41 -1.05
N ASN A 41 6.53 12.44 -2.38
CA ASN A 41 6.15 13.60 -3.18
C ASN A 41 4.67 13.50 -3.59
N PRO A 42 3.75 14.35 -3.06
CA PRO A 42 2.34 14.32 -3.42
C PRO A 42 2.06 14.59 -4.90
N HIS A 43 3.03 15.18 -5.61
CA HIS A 43 3.01 15.48 -7.05
C HIS A 43 3.95 14.56 -7.84
N GLY A 44 4.38 13.44 -7.26
CA GLY A 44 5.21 12.45 -7.92
C GLY A 44 4.53 11.81 -9.12
N ASN A 45 5.29 11.53 -10.18
CA ASN A 45 4.78 10.90 -11.41
C ASN A 45 4.76 9.36 -11.34
N VAL A 46 5.34 8.77 -10.29
CA VAL A 46 5.25 7.34 -9.99
C VAL A 46 4.48 7.18 -8.68
N THR A 47 3.37 6.43 -8.70
CA THR A 47 2.58 6.15 -7.50
C THR A 47 2.73 4.69 -7.09
N LEU A 48 3.13 4.47 -5.84
CA LEU A 48 3.03 3.20 -5.14
C LEU A 48 1.78 3.22 -4.25
N VAL A 49 0.93 2.20 -4.35
CA VAL A 49 -0.19 1.99 -3.42
C VAL A 49 0.17 0.84 -2.50
N GLU A 50 0.21 1.10 -1.21
CA GLU A 50 0.52 0.08 -0.21
C GLU A 50 -0.73 -0.27 0.59
N PHE A 51 -1.14 -1.54 0.50
CA PHE A 51 -2.14 -2.12 1.40
C PHE A 51 -1.43 -2.78 2.57
N PHE A 52 -1.75 -2.38 3.79
CA PHE A 52 -1.02 -2.84 4.97
C PHE A 52 -1.91 -2.93 6.20
N ASP A 53 -1.38 -3.62 7.21
CA ASP A 53 -1.99 -3.76 8.53
C ASP A 53 -0.91 -3.60 9.60
N TYR A 54 -1.18 -2.83 10.66
CA TYR A 54 -0.26 -2.59 11.77
C TYR A 54 0.11 -3.84 12.59
N GLN A 55 -0.66 -4.92 12.48
CA GLN A 55 -0.36 -6.21 13.13
C GLN A 55 0.39 -7.18 12.19
N CYS A 56 0.55 -6.86 10.91
CA CYS A 56 1.25 -7.72 9.97
C CYS A 56 2.77 -7.64 10.16
N GLY A 57 3.41 -8.74 10.55
CA GLY A 57 4.86 -8.81 10.73
C GLY A 57 5.66 -8.46 9.46
N HIS A 58 5.15 -8.83 8.28
CA HIS A 58 5.79 -8.46 7.00
C HIS A 58 5.64 -6.97 6.70
N CYS A 59 4.49 -6.35 7.00
CA CYS A 59 4.32 -4.90 6.83
C CYS A 59 5.31 -4.13 7.71
N LYS A 60 5.54 -4.58 8.95
CA LYS A 60 6.57 -4.00 9.84
C LYS A 60 7.97 -4.10 9.24
N ALA A 61 8.34 -5.27 8.72
CA ALA A 61 9.65 -5.45 8.06
C ALA A 61 9.79 -4.54 6.82
N MET A 62 8.72 -4.43 6.02
CA MET A 62 8.69 -3.62 4.80
C MET A 62 8.72 -2.11 5.05
N ASN A 63 8.30 -1.62 6.22
CA ASN A 63 8.31 -0.21 6.55
C ASN A 63 9.69 0.44 6.32
N SER A 64 10.77 -0.24 6.72
CA SER A 64 12.14 0.23 6.49
C SER A 64 12.49 0.37 5.01
N VAL A 65 12.00 -0.55 4.16
CA VAL A 65 12.18 -0.53 2.71
C VAL A 65 11.40 0.62 2.08
N ILE A 66 10.14 0.81 2.48
CA ILE A 66 9.29 1.92 2.01
C ILE A 66 9.93 3.28 2.36
N GLN A 67 10.41 3.44 3.60
CA GLN A 67 11.14 4.64 4.00
C GLN A 67 12.39 4.88 3.16
N ALA A 68 13.15 3.82 2.84
CA ALA A 68 14.35 3.94 2.01
C ALA A 68 14.02 4.38 0.58
N ILE A 69 13.03 3.77 -0.08
CA ILE A 69 12.66 4.14 -1.46
C ILE A 69 12.05 5.54 -1.55
N VAL A 70 11.29 5.98 -0.53
CA VAL A 70 10.77 7.35 -0.45
C VAL A 70 11.90 8.36 -0.35
N LYS A 71 12.93 8.06 0.46
CA LYS A 71 14.11 8.92 0.61
C LYS A 71 14.95 8.97 -0.67
N GLN A 72 15.07 7.86 -1.39
CA GLN A 72 15.90 7.75 -2.59
C GLN A 72 15.22 8.31 -3.86
N ASN A 73 13.89 8.22 -3.96
CA ASN A 73 13.15 8.62 -5.15
C ASN A 73 12.27 9.87 -4.90
N LYS A 74 12.77 11.03 -5.32
CA LYS A 74 12.05 12.32 -5.21
C LYS A 74 10.76 12.40 -6.02
N ASN A 75 10.55 11.49 -6.96
CA ASN A 75 9.36 11.44 -7.82
C ASN A 75 8.33 10.41 -7.33
N LEU A 76 8.61 9.70 -6.23
CA LEU A 76 7.72 8.69 -5.70
C LEU A 76 6.62 9.33 -4.84
N ARG A 77 5.38 8.98 -5.16
CA ARG A 77 4.19 9.22 -4.35
C ARG A 77 3.75 7.90 -3.73
N VAL A 78 3.59 7.83 -2.42
CA VAL A 78 3.07 6.62 -1.74
C VAL A 78 1.67 6.90 -1.23
N VAL A 79 0.69 6.06 -1.61
CA VAL A 79 -0.69 6.10 -1.11
C VAL A 79 -0.90 4.92 -0.17
N PHE A 80 -1.33 5.21 1.05
CA PHE A 80 -1.54 4.21 2.06
C PHE A 80 -3.00 3.76 2.12
N LYS A 81 -3.21 2.44 2.10
CA LYS A 81 -4.52 1.78 2.20
C LYS A 81 -4.55 0.89 3.44
N GLU A 82 -5.20 1.42 4.48
CA GLU A 82 -5.48 0.67 5.71
C GLU A 82 -6.31 -0.59 5.38
N LEU A 83 -5.75 -1.77 5.65
CA LEU A 83 -6.39 -3.07 5.42
C LEU A 83 -6.42 -3.88 6.73
N PRO A 84 -7.25 -3.48 7.72
CA PRO A 84 -7.24 -4.07 9.06
C PRO A 84 -7.90 -5.45 9.11
N ILE A 85 -7.13 -6.50 8.79
CA ILE A 85 -7.60 -7.90 8.64
C ILE A 85 -7.22 -8.80 9.82
N PHE A 86 -6.34 -8.37 10.74
CA PHE A 86 -5.94 -9.16 11.92
C PHE A 86 -6.80 -8.91 13.18
N GLY A 87 -7.97 -8.27 13.03
CA GLY A 87 -8.97 -8.15 14.10
C GLY A 87 -9.05 -6.77 14.76
N GLY A 88 -9.58 -6.72 15.98
CA GLY A 88 -9.98 -5.46 16.64
C GLY A 88 -8.85 -4.45 16.84
N GLN A 89 -7.63 -4.93 17.15
CA GLN A 89 -6.47 -4.05 17.31
C GLN A 89 -6.04 -3.41 15.99
N SER A 90 -6.06 -4.16 14.89
CA SER A 90 -5.81 -3.62 13.55
C SER A 90 -6.84 -2.55 13.18
N GLN A 91 -8.12 -2.82 13.44
CA GLN A 91 -9.19 -1.86 13.16
C GLN A 91 -9.05 -0.59 13.99
N TYR A 92 -8.67 -0.73 15.27
CA TYR A 92 -8.42 0.40 16.16
C TYR A 92 -7.24 1.23 15.68
N ALA A 93 -6.10 0.59 15.39
CA ALA A 93 -4.89 1.25 14.89
C ALA A 93 -5.16 2.01 13.58
N ALA A 94 -5.86 1.40 12.62
CA ALA A 94 -6.28 2.05 11.37
C ALA A 94 -7.12 3.31 11.63
N LYS A 95 -8.13 3.22 12.52
CA LYS A 95 -8.98 4.37 12.88
C LYS A 95 -8.17 5.50 13.51
N VAL A 96 -7.27 5.19 14.45
CA VAL A 96 -6.43 6.18 15.11
C VAL A 96 -5.45 6.81 14.13
N SER A 97 -4.87 6.03 13.23
CA SER A 97 -3.97 6.53 12.19
C SER A 97 -4.68 7.52 11.25
N LEU A 98 -5.88 7.18 10.77
CA LEU A 98 -6.71 8.11 9.98
C LEU A 98 -7.13 9.36 10.78
N ALA A 99 -7.30 9.25 12.10
CA ALA A 99 -7.52 10.44 12.95
C ALA A 99 -6.25 11.31 13.06
N ALA A 100 -5.05 10.72 13.11
CA ALA A 100 -3.78 11.44 13.05
C ALA A 100 -3.59 12.12 11.68
N ALA A 101 -4.10 11.55 10.59
CA ALA A 101 -4.10 12.19 9.27
C ALA A 101 -4.84 13.53 9.27
N LYS A 102 -5.98 13.62 9.96
CA LYS A 102 -6.73 14.88 10.12
C LYS A 102 -5.94 15.98 10.85
N GLN A 103 -4.86 15.61 11.53
CA GLN A 103 -3.96 16.51 12.25
C GLN A 103 -2.63 16.73 11.50
N GLY A 104 -2.51 16.23 10.27
CA GLY A 104 -1.27 16.32 9.49
C GLY A 104 -0.13 15.43 10.00
N LYS A 105 -0.43 14.44 10.86
CA LYS A 105 0.57 13.60 11.55
C LYS A 105 0.54 12.13 11.12
N TYR A 106 -0.12 11.80 10.02
CA TYR A 106 -0.29 10.42 9.58
C TYR A 106 1.04 9.67 9.46
N TYR A 107 1.97 10.18 8.66
CA TYR A 107 3.17 9.43 8.31
C TYR A 107 4.07 9.16 9.53
N ALA A 108 4.27 10.16 10.39
CA ALA A 108 5.00 9.99 11.64
C ALA A 108 4.33 8.96 12.58
N PHE A 109 2.99 8.94 12.63
CA PHE A 109 2.25 7.97 13.43
C PHE A 109 2.32 6.55 12.83
N HIS A 110 2.17 6.44 11.51
CA HIS A 110 2.30 5.21 10.76
C HIS A 110 3.68 4.57 10.98
N ASP A 111 4.75 5.35 10.82
CA ASP A 111 6.12 4.89 11.03
C ASP A 111 6.33 4.38 12.45
N ALA A 112 5.81 5.07 13.46
CA ALA A 112 5.95 4.68 14.87
C ALA A 112 5.18 3.40 15.24
N LEU A 113 4.07 3.09 14.56
CA LEU A 113 3.33 1.84 14.80
C LEU A 113 3.94 0.64 14.09
N LEU A 114 4.66 0.87 12.98
CA LEU A 114 5.30 -0.19 12.20
C LEU A 114 6.79 -0.41 12.52
N SER A 115 7.40 0.47 13.32
CA SER A 115 8.78 0.33 13.81
C SER A 115 8.96 -0.75 14.86
#